data_AF-A0A4Y2NFK4-F1
#
_entry.id   AF-A0A4Y2NFK4-F1
#
_cell.length_a   1.000
_cell.length_b   1.000
_cell.length_c   1.000
_cell.angle_alpha   90.00
_cell.angle_beta   90.00
_cell.angle_gamma   90.00
#
_symmetry.space_group_name_H-M   'P 1'
#
loop_
_entity.id
_entity.type
_entity.pdbx_description
1 polymer ?
#
loop_
_entity_poly.entity_id
_entity_poly.type
_entity_poly.pdbx_seq_one_letter_code
_entity_poly.pdbx_strand_id
1 'polypeptide(L)'
;MMDSSRSAQRAVIQFLRAEGEQVSQIYHRLKQVCGEQCLARCTLFRWCQRYEAGRANIKDLPCPVLVHVVTNSATISAVDELI
;
A
#
# COMPACT_ATOMS: atom_id res chain seq x y z
N MET A 1 -16.05 -12.28 -4.39
CA MET A 1 -15.40 -11.11 -5.00
C MET A 1 -14.32 -10.70 -4.02
N MET A 2 -13.04 -11.00 -4.31
CA MET A 2 -11.95 -10.68 -3.40
C MET A 2 -11.83 -9.15 -3.34
N ASP A 3 -11.70 -8.60 -2.15
CA ASP A 3 -11.55 -7.17 -1.95
C ASP A 3 -10.24 -6.71 -2.58
N SER A 4 -10.29 -6.11 -3.77
CA SER A 4 -9.12 -5.55 -4.45
C SER A 4 -8.64 -4.23 -3.81
N SER A 5 -8.93 -4.05 -2.52
CA SER A 5 -8.60 -2.87 -1.74
C SER A 5 -7.09 -2.64 -1.74
N ARG A 6 -6.64 -1.38 -1.76
CA ARG A 6 -5.20 -1.03 -1.75
C ARG A 6 -4.45 -1.66 -0.57
N SER A 7 -5.12 -1.84 0.56
CA SER A 7 -4.62 -2.56 1.73
C SER A 7 -4.43 -4.05 1.47
N ALA A 8 -5.41 -4.73 0.85
CA ALA A 8 -5.30 -6.14 0.49
C ALA A 8 -4.15 -6.37 -0.50
N GLN A 9 -4.02 -5.51 -1.52
CA GLN A 9 -2.91 -5.61 -2.48
C GLN A 9 -1.54 -5.46 -1.81
N ARG A 10 -1.42 -4.56 -0.82
CA ARG A 10 -0.19 -4.37 -0.05
C ARG A 10 0.13 -5.56 0.84
N ALA A 11 -0.88 -6.15 1.48
CA ALA A 11 -0.72 -7.36 2.28
C ALA A 11 -0.20 -8.53 1.43
N VAL A 12 -0.74 -8.71 0.22
CA VAL A 12 -0.28 -9.72 -0.75
C VAL A 12 1.18 -9.47 -1.16
N ILE A 13 1.54 -8.23 -1.50
CA ILE A 13 2.92 -7.88 -1.86
C ILE A 13 3.88 -8.17 -0.70
N GLN A 14 3.51 -7.81 0.54
CA GLN A 14 4.34 -8.02 1.71
C GLN A 14 4.52 -9.51 2.04
N PHE A 15 3.44 -10.29 1.96
CA PHE A 15 3.47 -11.73 2.18
C PHE A 15 4.40 -12.43 1.18
N LEU A 16 4.20 -12.20 -0.13
CA LEU A 16 5.02 -12.82 -1.16
C LEU A 16 6.48 -12.35 -1.11
N ARG A 17 6.73 -11.12 -0.65
CA ARG A 17 8.10 -10.65 -0.43
C ARG A 17 8.77 -11.34 0.76
N ALA A 18 8.02 -11.60 1.83
CA ALA A 18 8.51 -12.36 2.99
C ALA A 18 8.83 -13.83 2.64
N GLU A 19 8.10 -14.41 1.68
CA GLU A 19 8.42 -15.73 1.09
C GLU A 19 9.69 -15.71 0.21
N GLY A 20 10.29 -14.54 -0.04
CA GLY A 20 11.50 -14.39 -0.85
C GLY A 20 11.25 -14.35 -2.36
N GLU A 21 10.01 -14.11 -2.81
CA GLU A 21 9.71 -14.09 -4.24
C GLU A 21 10.32 -12.89 -4.97
N GLN A 22 10.69 -13.13 -6.24
CA GLN A 22 11.17 -12.07 -7.13
C GLN A 22 10.03 -11.12 -7.50
N VAL A 23 10.36 -9.84 -7.66
CA VAL A 23 9.40 -8.76 -7.93
C VAL A 23 8.54 -9.03 -9.18
N SER A 24 9.12 -9.66 -10.19
CA SER A 24 8.41 -10.12 -11.40
C SER A 24 7.32 -11.13 -11.08
N GLN A 25 7.63 -12.15 -10.28
CA GLN A 25 6.68 -13.18 -9.84
C GLN A 25 5.54 -12.59 -9.00
N ILE A 26 5.87 -11.69 -8.08
CA ILE A 26 4.88 -10.98 -7.24
C ILE A 26 3.90 -10.20 -8.12
N TYR A 27 4.37 -9.52 -9.17
CA TYR A 27 3.49 -8.80 -10.10
C TYR A 27 2.52 -9.73 -10.85
N HIS A 28 2.99 -10.89 -11.31
CA HIS A 28 2.11 -11.85 -12.00
C HIS A 28 1.04 -12.41 -11.06
N ARG A 29 1.38 -12.73 -9.82
CA ARG A 29 0.43 -13.21 -8.81
C ARG A 29 -0.57 -12.12 -8.40
N LEU A 30 -0.09 -10.90 -8.15
CA LEU A 30 -0.97 -9.78 -7.82
C LEU A 30 -1.95 -9.48 -8.96
N LYS A 31 -1.49 -9.54 -10.22
CA LYS A 31 -2.36 -9.34 -11.39
C LYS A 31 -3.42 -10.44 -11.52
N GLN A 32 -3.10 -11.69 -11.14
CA GLN A 32 -4.09 -12.77 -11.10
C GLN A 32 -5.17 -12.54 -10.04
N VAL A 33 -4.80 -12.02 -8.86
CA VAL A 33 -5.73 -11.80 -7.73
C VAL A 33 -6.56 -10.52 -7.90
N CYS A 34 -5.95 -9.43 -8.35
CA CYS A 34 -6.58 -8.10 -8.41
C CYS A 34 -7.12 -7.73 -9.79
N GLY A 35 -6.81 -8.52 -10.83
CA GLY A 35 -7.24 -8.27 -12.19
C GLY A 35 -6.82 -6.90 -12.70
N GLU A 36 -7.74 -6.17 -13.32
CA GLU A 36 -7.52 -4.80 -13.83
C GLU A 36 -7.25 -3.76 -12.74
N GLN A 37 -7.69 -4.04 -11.50
CA GLN A 37 -7.46 -3.15 -10.36
C GLN A 37 -6.05 -3.32 -9.76
N CYS A 38 -5.21 -4.19 -10.34
CA CYS A 38 -3.85 -4.42 -9.90
C CYS A 38 -3.02 -3.13 -9.93
N LEU A 39 -2.26 -2.88 -8.86
CA LEU A 39 -1.28 -1.80 -8.81
C LEU A 39 -0.30 -1.88 -9.99
N ALA A 40 0.06 -0.71 -10.50
CA ALA A 40 1.07 -0.58 -11.54
C ALA A 40 2.41 -1.20 -11.11
N ARG A 41 3.12 -1.82 -12.06
CA ARG A 41 4.39 -2.54 -11.81
C ARG A 41 5.46 -1.66 -11.15
N CYS A 42 5.52 -0.38 -11.50
CA CYS A 42 6.40 0.62 -10.89
C CYS A 42 6.07 0.92 -9.42
N THR A 43 4.78 0.94 -9.06
CA THR A 43 4.34 1.06 -7.66
C THR A 43 4.79 -0.15 -6.86
N LEU A 44 4.57 -1.36 -7.39
CA LEU A 44 4.96 -2.62 -6.76
C LEU A 44 6.49 -2.70 -6.52
N PHE A 45 7.31 -2.26 -7.49
CA PHE A 45 8.76 -2.23 -7.36
C PHE A 45 9.21 -1.31 -6.20
N ARG A 46 8.60 -0.12 -6.11
CA ARG A 46 8.85 0.83 -5.00
C ARG A 46 8.46 0.24 -3.64
N TRP A 47 7.38 -0.54 -3.57
CA TRP A 47 6.98 -1.25 -2.35
C TRP A 47 7.95 -2.36 -1.97
N CYS A 48 8.36 -3.21 -2.93
CA CYS A 48 9.33 -4.28 -2.67
C CYS A 48 10.64 -3.72 -2.12
N GLN A 49 11.16 -2.63 -2.71
CA GLN A 49 12.36 -1.96 -2.20
C GLN A 49 12.19 -1.43 -0.76
N ARG A 50 10.99 -0.97 -0.39
CA ARG A 50 10.72 -0.49 0.98
C ARG A 50 10.63 -1.64 2.00
N TYR A 51 10.14 -2.80 1.58
CA TYR A 51 10.05 -3.98 2.45
C TYR A 51 11.39 -4.70 2.60
N GLU A 52 12.28 -4.64 1.60
CA GLU A 52 13.69 -5.09 1.76
C GLU A 52 14.41 -4.37 2.89
N ALA A 53 14.09 -3.10 3.12
CA ALA A 53 14.67 -2.30 4.19
C ALA A 53 14.07 -2.60 5.59
N GLY A 54 13.37 -3.73 5.78
CA GLY A 54 12.88 -4.20 7.07
C GLY A 54 11.65 -3.46 7.63
N ARG A 55 10.95 -2.67 6.81
CA ARG A 55 9.84 -1.83 7.29
C ARG A 55 8.49 -2.57 7.18
N ALA A 56 8.03 -3.18 8.27
CA ALA A 56 6.79 -3.96 8.34
C ALA A 56 5.49 -3.13 8.49
N ASN A 57 5.54 -1.79 8.47
CA ASN A 57 4.37 -0.96 8.72
C ASN A 57 3.44 -0.90 7.49
N ILE A 58 2.26 -1.53 7.60
CA ILE A 58 1.20 -1.57 6.59
C ILE A 58 0.50 -0.21 6.45
N LYS A 59 0.58 0.67 7.45
CA LYS A 59 -0.04 2.00 7.39
C LYS A 59 0.72 2.92 6.43
N ASP A 60 -0.01 3.76 5.71
CA ASP A 60 0.58 4.86 4.97
C ASP A 60 1.32 5.78 5.95
N LEU A 61 2.64 5.91 5.75
CA LEU A 61 3.40 6.93 6.44
C LEU A 61 2.90 8.29 5.95
N PRO A 62 2.72 9.28 6.84
CA PRO A 62 2.44 10.65 6.41
C PRO A 62 3.56 11.06 5.45
N CYS A 63 3.17 11.50 4.26
CA CYS A 63 4.11 12.00 3.27
C CYS A 63 4.94 13.14 3.91
N PRO A 64 6.26 13.23 3.68
CA PRO A 64 7.05 14.38 4.16
C PRO A 64 6.48 15.73 3.73
N VAL A 65 5.69 15.76 2.65
CA VAL A 65 4.99 16.94 2.11
C VAL A 65 3.83 17.42 3.01
N LEU A 66 3.32 16.59 3.91
CA LEU A 66 2.23 16.94 4.84
C LEU A 66 2.70 17.66 6.11
N VAL A 67 4.01 17.81 6.32
CA VAL A 67 4.54 18.45 7.54
C VAL A 67 4.36 19.98 7.52
N HIS A 68 3.91 20.56 6.40
CA HIS A 68 3.73 22.02 6.28
C HIS A 68 2.32 22.49 5.92
N VAL A 69 1.36 21.58 5.67
CA VAL A 69 0.00 21.98 5.29
C VAL A 69 -1.00 21.23 6.16
N VAL A 70 -1.67 22.01 7.02
CA VAL A 70 -2.89 21.69 7.77
C VAL A 70 -2.68 20.86 9.04
N THR A 71 -2.10 21.53 10.04
CA THR A 71 -2.50 21.39 11.44
C THR A 71 -3.71 22.30 11.72
N ASN A 72 -4.83 22.10 11.03
CA ASN A 72 -6.11 22.62 11.52
C ASN A 72 -6.86 21.42 12.09
N SER A 73 -6.83 21.28 13.41
CA SER A 73 -7.60 20.30 14.17
C SER A 73 -9.11 20.35 13.86
N ALA A 74 -9.59 21.46 13.31
CA ALA A 74 -10.97 21.62 12.84
C ALA A 74 -11.36 20.68 11.69
N THR A 75 -10.44 20.32 10.78
CA THR A 75 -10.77 19.49 9.61
C THR A 75 -10.84 18.00 9.94
N ILE A 76 -10.14 17.55 10.99
CA ILE A 76 -10.17 16.15 11.43
C ILE A 76 -11.47 15.85 12.20
N SER A 77 -12.00 16.80 12.97
CA SER A 77 -13.26 16.61 13.71
C SER A 77 -14.50 16.54 12.80
N ALA A 78 -14.49 17.21 11.64
CA ALA A 78 -15.62 17.20 10.72
C ALA A 78 -15.77 15.89 9.93
N VAL A 79 -14.73 15.05 9.88
CA VAL A 79 -14.75 13.76 9.17
C VAL A 79 -15.31 12.64 10.07
N ASP A 80 -15.26 12.80 11.40
CA ASP A 80 -15.71 11.79 12.37
C ASP A 80 -17.24 11.84 12.63
N GLU A 81 -17.92 12.94 12.28
CA GLU A 81 -19.37 13.10 12.40
C GLU A 81 -20.16 12.61 11.16
N LEU A 82 -19.48 12.08 10.14
CA LEU A 82 -20.08 11.63 8.88
C LEU A 82 -20.02 10.09 8.69
N ILE A 83 -20.26 9.33 9.77
CA ILE A 83 -20.51 7.88 9.73
C ILE A 83 -21.94 7.60 10.20
#